data_AF-A0A9E7JGL1-F1
#
_entry.id   AF-A0A9E7JGL1-F1
#
_cell.length_a   1.000
_cell.length_b   1.000
_cell.length_c   1.000
_cell.angle_alpha   90.00
_cell.angle_beta   90.00
_cell.angle_gamma   90.00
#
_symmetry.space_group_name_H-M   'P 1'
#
loop_
_entity.id
_entity.type
_entity.pdbx_description
1 polymer ?
#
loop_
_entity_poly.entity_id
_entity_poly.type
_entity_poly.pdbx_seq_one_letter_code
_entity_poly.pdbx_strand_id
1 'polypeptide(L)'
;MGSLEAMTKGSDARYLGDTLKLKVAQGVVGAVADKGSILKFIPYTMQAVKQGFQDLGASTLRSAHDLLHSEVLRLEVRTGAAQVEGGVHGLVSFEKKFF
;
A
#
# COMPACT_ATOMS: atom_id res chain seq x y z
N MET A 1 -10.85 -10.14 -5.08
CA MET A 1 -12.18 -10.56 -4.57
C MET A 1 -12.30 -12.09 -4.54
N GLY A 2 -11.23 -12.83 -4.21
CA GLY A 2 -11.20 -14.29 -4.27
C GLY A 2 -11.53 -14.98 -2.94
N SER A 3 -12.29 -14.33 -2.05
CA SER A 3 -12.82 -14.98 -0.85
C SER A 3 -14.13 -15.70 -1.19
N LEU A 4 -14.49 -16.74 -0.44
CA LEU A 4 -15.74 -17.48 -0.66
C LEU A 4 -16.96 -16.58 -0.65
N GLU A 5 -17.02 -15.61 0.26
CA GLU A 5 -18.14 -14.66 0.35
C GLU A 5 -18.22 -13.70 -0.84
N ALA A 6 -17.08 -13.29 -1.40
CA ALA A 6 -17.08 -12.45 -2.60
C ALA A 6 -17.42 -13.26 -3.85
N MET A 7 -16.96 -14.51 -3.91
CA MET A 7 -17.27 -15.46 -4.99
C MET A 7 -18.78 -15.77 -5.06
N THR A 8 -19.46 -15.98 -3.93
CA THR A 8 -20.92 -16.16 -3.89
C THR A 8 -21.71 -14.94 -4.32
N LYS A 9 -21.14 -13.73 -4.23
CA LYS A 9 -21.74 -12.47 -4.69
C LYS A 9 -21.39 -12.11 -6.14
N GLY A 10 -20.93 -13.08 -6.93
CA GLY A 10 -20.68 -12.92 -8.38
C GLY A 10 -19.25 -12.51 -8.74
N SER A 11 -18.31 -12.55 -7.80
CA SER A 11 -16.89 -12.36 -8.15
C SER A 11 -16.30 -13.52 -8.95
N ASP A 12 -16.91 -14.70 -8.94
CA ASP A 12 -16.39 -15.89 -9.65
C ASP A 12 -16.28 -15.70 -11.16
N ALA A 13 -17.23 -14.98 -11.76
CA ALA A 13 -17.25 -14.71 -13.20
C ALA A 13 -15.99 -13.97 -13.69
N ARG A 14 -15.37 -13.15 -12.83
CA ARG A 14 -14.14 -12.40 -13.16
C ARG A 14 -12.86 -13.20 -12.98
N TYR A 15 -12.90 -14.28 -12.20
CA TYR A 15 -11.74 -15.11 -11.88
C TYR A 15 -11.87 -16.54 -12.41
N LEU A 16 -12.74 -16.76 -13.40
CA LEU A 16 -12.96 -18.05 -14.07
C LEU A 16 -13.35 -19.18 -13.10
N GLY A 17 -13.92 -18.83 -11.94
CA GLY A 17 -14.35 -19.79 -10.91
C GLY A 17 -15.69 -20.46 -11.25
N ASP A 18 -16.47 -19.90 -12.17
CA ASP A 18 -17.80 -20.40 -12.54
C ASP A 18 -17.79 -21.81 -13.15
N THR A 19 -16.67 -22.23 -13.76
CA THR A 19 -16.53 -23.57 -14.37
C THR A 19 -16.02 -24.64 -13.41
N LEU A 20 -15.55 -24.24 -12.22
CA LEU A 20 -15.01 -25.15 -11.22
C LEU A 20 -16.12 -25.64 -10.29
N LYS A 21 -16.31 -26.96 -10.23
CA LYS A 21 -17.25 -27.59 -9.29
C LYS A 21 -16.85 -27.37 -7.83
N LEU A 22 -15.56 -27.23 -7.55
CA LEU A 22 -15.02 -26.95 -6.22
C LEU A 22 -14.40 -25.55 -6.21
N LYS A 23 -14.96 -24.66 -5.39
CA LYS A 23 -14.43 -23.30 -5.20
C LYS A 23 -13.27 -23.32 -4.21
N VAL A 24 -12.09 -22.89 -4.66
CA VAL A 24 -10.89 -22.76 -3.82
C VAL A 24 -10.67 -21.30 -3.48
N ALA A 25 -10.69 -20.96 -2.19
CA ALA A 25 -10.47 -19.59 -1.75
C ALA A 25 -9.02 -19.15 -2.02
N GLN A 26 -8.85 -17.98 -2.63
CA GLN A 26 -7.56 -17.31 -2.86
C GLN A 26 -7.44 -15.99 -2.08
N GLY A 27 -8.45 -15.68 -1.27
CA GLY A 27 -8.49 -14.51 -0.43
C GLY A 27 -9.30 -14.76 0.84
N VAL A 28 -9.16 -13.86 1.80
CA VAL A 28 -9.84 -13.90 3.08
C VAL A 28 -10.89 -12.79 3.18
N VAL A 29 -11.85 -12.96 4.08
CA VAL A 29 -12.73 -11.88 4.54
C VAL A 29 -12.19 -11.38 5.87
N GLY A 30 -12.17 -10.06 6.04
CA GLY A 30 -11.72 -9.43 7.27
C GLY A 30 -12.32 -8.04 7.44
N ALA A 31 -12.33 -7.56 8.68
CA ALA A 31 -12.71 -6.19 9.01
C ALA A 31 -11.45 -5.33 9.19
N VAL A 32 -11.55 -4.05 8.83
CA VAL A 32 -10.51 -3.04 9.05
C VAL A 32 -11.09 -1.89 9.86
N ALA A 33 -10.26 -1.25 10.67
CA ALA A 33 -10.68 -0.08 11.43
C ALA A 33 -11.07 1.08 10.50
N ASP A 34 -12.02 1.90 10.95
CA ASP A 34 -12.38 3.13 10.25
C ASP A 34 -11.19 4.09 10.20
N LYS A 35 -11.00 4.73 9.04
CA LYS A 35 -9.94 5.71 8.78
C LYS A 35 -10.48 7.13 8.65
N GLY A 36 -11.78 7.32 8.82
CA GLY A 36 -12.46 8.59 8.68
C GLY A 36 -12.73 8.99 7.22
N SER A 37 -13.10 10.25 7.03
CA SER A 37 -13.54 10.76 5.72
C SER A 37 -12.43 10.81 4.67
N ILE A 38 -12.76 10.37 3.46
CA ILE A 38 -11.90 10.45 2.27
C ILE A 38 -11.50 11.90 1.97
N LEU A 39 -12.37 12.88 2.30
CA LEU A 39 -12.09 14.30 2.11
C LEU A 39 -10.92 14.80 2.97
N LYS A 40 -10.57 14.10 4.04
CA LYS A 40 -9.37 14.37 4.85
C LYS A 40 -8.21 13.46 4.43
N PHE A 41 -8.50 12.18 4.20
CA PHE A 41 -7.48 11.18 3.91
C PHE A 41 -6.76 11.41 2.58
N ILE A 42 -7.47 11.78 1.52
CA ILE A 42 -6.87 12.02 0.19
C ILE A 42 -5.92 13.24 0.22
N PRO A 43 -6.34 14.44 0.68
CA PRO A 43 -5.44 15.58 0.72
C PRO A 43 -4.18 15.33 1.55
N TYR A 44 -4.32 14.66 2.70
CA TYR A 44 -3.18 14.24 3.51
C TYR A 44 -2.22 13.34 2.73
N THR A 45 -2.74 12.29 2.10
CA THR A 45 -1.93 11.34 1.32
C THR A 45 -1.24 12.03 0.14
N MET A 46 -1.93 12.93 -0.55
CA MET A 46 -1.36 13.73 -1.63
C MET A 46 -0.19 14.60 -1.15
N GLN A 47 -0.33 15.23 0.01
CA GLN A 47 0.74 16.05 0.59
C GLN A 47 1.95 15.19 1.00
N ALA A 48 1.72 14.03 1.61
CA ALA A 48 2.78 13.09 1.96
C ALA A 48 3.55 12.60 0.72
N VAL A 49 2.84 12.31 -0.39
CA VAL A 49 3.48 11.94 -1.66
C VAL A 49 4.30 13.10 -2.21
N LYS A 50 3.77 14.34 -2.20
CA LYS A 50 4.53 15.53 -2.64
C LYS A 50 5.79 15.75 -1.81
N GLN A 51 5.73 15.54 -0.49
CA GLN A 51 6.90 15.62 0.38
C GLN A 51 7.94 14.55 -0.03
N GLY A 52 7.51 13.31 -0.27
CA GLY A 52 8.41 12.27 -0.75
C GLY A 52 9.07 12.63 -2.09
N PHE A 53 8.35 13.29 -3.00
CA PHE A 53 8.92 13.79 -4.26
C PHE A 53 9.97 14.88 -4.02
N GLN A 54 9.74 15.78 -3.06
CA GLN A 54 10.72 16.78 -2.66
C GLN A 54 11.99 16.11 -2.10
N ASP A 55 11.84 15.13 -1.21
CA ASP A 55 12.96 14.41 -0.59
C ASP A 55 13.76 13.61 -1.64
N LEU A 56 13.08 13.10 -2.68
CA LEU A 56 13.69 12.46 -3.84
C LEU A 56 14.39 13.45 -4.80
N GLY A 57 14.14 14.75 -4.67
CA GLY A 57 14.63 15.78 -5.60
C GLY A 57 13.88 15.84 -6.94
N ALA A 58 12.65 15.33 -7.01
CA ALA A 58 11.83 15.30 -8.21
C ALA A 58 10.63 16.25 -8.11
N SER A 59 10.39 17.08 -9.13
CA SER A 59 9.25 18.01 -9.15
C SER A 59 7.97 17.39 -9.73
N THR A 60 8.10 16.30 -10.51
CA THR A 60 6.99 15.63 -11.19
C THR A 60 7.21 14.11 -11.26
N LEU A 61 6.15 13.35 -11.51
CA LEU A 61 6.23 11.91 -11.76
C LEU A 61 7.18 11.57 -12.92
N ARG A 62 7.13 12.36 -14.01
CA ARG A 62 8.02 12.16 -15.16
C ARG A 62 9.48 12.38 -14.76
N SER A 63 9.78 13.48 -14.06
CA SER A 63 11.16 13.73 -13.62
C SER A 63 11.68 12.65 -12.66
N ALA A 64 10.83 12.08 -11.80
CA ALA A 64 11.24 10.96 -10.94
C ALA A 64 11.64 9.72 -11.75
N HIS A 65 10.89 9.40 -12.81
CA HIS A 65 11.27 8.31 -13.73
C HIS A 65 12.54 8.65 -14.52
N ASP A 66 12.71 9.89 -14.97
CA ASP A 66 13.92 10.32 -15.68
C ASP A 66 15.15 10.19 -14.77
N LEU A 67 15.05 10.57 -13.49
CA LEU A 67 16.11 10.40 -12.49
C LEU A 67 16.44 8.92 -12.22
N LEU A 68 15.43 8.05 -12.24
CA LEU A 68 15.62 6.61 -12.11
C LEU A 68 16.35 6.02 -13.32
N HIS A 69 15.90 6.35 -14.54
CA HIS A 69 16.49 5.83 -15.78
C HIS A 69 17.89 6.38 -16.08
N SER A 70 18.21 7.57 -15.58
CA SER A 70 19.55 8.17 -15.67
C SER A 70 20.49 7.73 -14.54
N GLU A 71 20.05 6.85 -13.63
CA GLU A 71 20.81 6.35 -12.47
C GLU A 71 21.24 7.43 -11.45
N VAL A 72 20.71 8.65 -11.57
CA VAL A 72 20.91 9.73 -10.59
C VAL A 72 20.18 9.38 -9.29
N LEU A 73 18.97 8.84 -9.39
CA LEU A 73 18.26 8.27 -8.24
C LEU A 73 18.84 6.90 -7.90
N ARG A 74 19.23 6.71 -6.64
CA ARG A 74 19.78 5.46 -6.12
C ARG A 74 18.80 4.81 -5.15
N LEU A 75 18.77 3.49 -5.14
CA LEU A 75 17.95 2.69 -4.24
C LEU A 75 18.85 1.73 -3.47
N GLU A 76 18.52 1.51 -2.20
CA GLU A 76 19.26 0.63 -1.31
C GLU A 76 18.35 -0.47 -0.76
N VAL A 77 18.83 -1.71 -0.80
CA VAL A 77 18.08 -2.85 -0.26
C VAL A 77 18.25 -2.88 1.26
N ARG A 78 17.13 -2.94 1.98
CA ARG A 78 17.14 -2.98 3.45
C ARG A 78 16.95 -4.41 3.95
N THR A 79 17.85 -4.86 4.82
CA THR A 79 17.73 -6.12 5.55
C THR A 79 16.50 -6.12 6.46
N GLY A 80 16.07 -7.30 6.91
CA GLY A 80 14.94 -7.41 7.85
C GLY A 80 15.17 -6.61 9.14
N ALA A 81 16.40 -6.65 9.69
CA ALA A 81 16.77 -5.86 10.86
C ALA A 81 16.69 -4.35 10.59
N ALA A 82 17.23 -3.88 9.46
CA ALA A 82 17.17 -2.47 9.09
C ALA A 82 15.73 -1.98 8.91
N GLN A 83 14.80 -2.82 8.45
CA GLN A 83 13.37 -2.46 8.34
C GLN A 83 12.71 -2.28 9.70
N VAL A 84 13.02 -3.17 10.67
CA VAL A 84 12.55 -3.03 12.06
C VAL A 84 13.10 -1.74 12.68
N GLU A 85 14.38 -1.44 12.46
CA GLU A 85 15.03 -0.23 12.95
C GLU A 85 14.49 1.07 12.31
N GLY A 86 14.09 1.08 11.04
CA GLY A 86 13.48 2.29 10.48
C GLY A 86 12.02 2.50 10.86
N GLY A 87 11.42 1.58 11.61
CA GLY A 87 10.10 1.77 12.22
C GLY A 87 10.19 2.53 13.55
N VAL A 88 9.07 2.64 14.26
CA VAL A 88 9.08 3.11 15.66
C VAL A 88 9.48 1.92 16.54
N HIS A 89 10.57 2.04 17.30
CA HIS A 89 11.07 0.98 18.17
C HIS A 89 11.68 1.54 19.47
N GLY A 90 11.88 0.69 20.49
CA GLY A 90 12.56 1.05 21.73
C GLY A 90 11.75 1.88 22.74
N LEU A 91 10.42 1.92 22.60
CA LEU A 91 9.51 2.67 23.48
C LEU A 91 8.65 1.73 24.33
N VAL A 92 8.31 2.14 25.56
CA VAL A 92 7.36 1.41 26.42
C VAL A 92 5.94 1.44 25.85
N SER A 93 5.53 2.58 25.27
CA SER A 93 4.28 2.74 24.55
C SER A 93 4.38 3.85 23.51
N PHE A 94 3.60 3.74 22.42
CA PHE A 94 3.45 4.78 21.41
C PHE A 94 2.06 4.69 20.77
N GLU A 95 1.53 5.84 20.34
CA GLU A 95 0.27 5.91 19.59
C GLU A 95 0.57 6.48 18.19
N LYS A 96 0.23 5.72 17.14
CA LYS A 96 0.46 6.15 15.76
C LYS A 96 -0.71 7.00 15.26
N LYS A 97 -0.53 8.32 15.26
CA LYS A 97 -1.44 9.28 14.62
C LYS A 97 -0.91 9.63 13.23
N PHE A 98 -1.77 9.52 12.23
CA PHE A 98 -1.40 9.78 10.83
C PHE A 98 -1.55 11.27 10.50
N PHE A 99 -2.60 11.91 11.01
CA PHE A 99 -2.91 13.33 10.89
C PHE A 99 -3.89 13.76 11.97
#